data_AF-A0A225W5P6-F1
#
_entry.id   AF-A0A225W5P6-F1
#
_cell.length_a   1.000
_cell.length_b   1.000
_cell.length_c   1.000
_cell.angle_alpha   90.00
_cell.angle_beta   90.00
_cell.angle_gamma   90.00
#
_symmetry.space_group_name_H-M   'P 1'
#
loop_
_entity.id
_entity.type
_entity.pdbx_description
1 polymer ?
#
loop_
_entity_poly.entity_id
_entity_poly.type
_entity_poly.pdbx_seq_one_letter_code
_entity_poly.pdbx_strand_id
1 'polypeptide(L)'
;MNSLRKPALAVLRRAKDEYIRLEFDSVELRIIDYAEFTERTINVHELFCMSTIYPRLPISTCGLLGDHVSAVSWIYSMHSVNYFGHKINRALGLAETLFKFRMCASHLPGAINRMADAGSRMLSSSHSDVWSTLSSCWGQLQVPGQ
;
A
#
# COMPACT_ATOMS: atom_id res chain seq x y z
N MET A 1 -11.87 -10.09 -18.82
CA MET A 1 -10.87 -11.14 -18.53
C MET A 1 -9.63 -10.40 -18.03
N ASN A 2 -9.26 -10.33 -16.74
CA ASN A 2 -9.27 -11.29 -15.64
C ASN A 2 -9.76 -10.61 -14.33
N SER A 3 -10.97 -10.95 -13.86
CA SER A 3 -11.54 -10.42 -12.61
C SER A 3 -11.31 -11.42 -11.47
N LEU A 4 -10.05 -11.59 -11.07
CA LEU A 4 -9.67 -12.39 -9.88
C LEU A 4 -8.57 -11.70 -9.04
N ARG A 5 -8.37 -10.40 -9.22
CA ARG A 5 -7.63 -9.59 -8.26
C ARG A 5 -8.65 -8.77 -7.48
N LYS A 6 -8.94 -9.13 -6.24
CA LYS A 6 -9.25 -8.08 -5.28
C LYS A 6 -7.88 -7.51 -4.90
N PRO A 7 -7.48 -6.34 -5.39
CA PRO A 7 -6.27 -5.71 -4.88
C PRO A 7 -6.43 -5.56 -3.38
N ALA A 8 -5.38 -5.98 -2.67
CA ALA A 8 -5.28 -5.89 -1.24
C ALA A 8 -3.91 -5.29 -0.93
N LEU A 9 -3.82 -4.58 0.18
CA LEU A 9 -2.57 -4.06 0.69
C LEU A 9 -2.14 -4.92 1.87
N ALA A 10 -0.86 -5.30 1.91
CA ALA A 10 -0.23 -5.94 3.05
C ALA A 10 0.94 -5.07 3.54
N VAL A 11 0.89 -4.67 4.80
CA VAL A 11 1.94 -3.86 5.44
C VAL A 11 2.48 -4.61 6.64
N LEU A 12 3.80 -4.70 6.71
CA LEU A 12 4.51 -5.49 7.71
C LEU A 12 5.17 -4.59 8.75
N ARG A 13 4.94 -4.88 10.02
CA ARG A 13 5.63 -4.29 11.17
C ARG A 13 6.63 -5.29 11.72
N ARG A 14 7.74 -5.46 11.00
CA ARG A 14 8.76 -6.48 11.26
C ARG A 14 9.30 -6.51 12.68
N ALA A 15 9.41 -5.36 13.35
CA ALA A 15 9.93 -5.30 14.72
C ALA A 15 9.01 -5.97 15.77
N LYS A 16 7.75 -6.27 15.41
CA LYS A 16 6.75 -6.84 16.31
C LYS A 16 6.11 -8.11 15.75
N ASP A 17 6.58 -8.61 14.61
CA ASP A 17 5.96 -9.72 13.88
C ASP A 17 4.45 -9.50 13.69
N GLU A 18 4.05 -8.28 13.30
CA GLU A 18 2.66 -7.93 13.06
C GLU A 18 2.45 -7.48 11.62
N TYR A 19 1.25 -7.66 11.10
CA TYR A 19 0.88 -7.16 9.78
C TYR A 19 -0.50 -6.52 9.79
N ILE A 20 -0.71 -5.62 8.83
CA ILE A 20 -2.02 -5.11 8.45
C ILE A 20 -2.31 -5.61 7.05
N ARG A 21 -3.50 -6.19 6.86
CA ARG A 21 -4.02 -6.53 5.54
C ARG A 21 -5.33 -5.79 5.32
N LEU A 22 -5.37 -5.00 4.26
CA LEU A 22 -6.53 -4.20 3.87
C LEU A 22 -7.08 -4.73 2.55
N GLU A 23 -8.36 -5.05 2.54
CA GLU A 23 -9.11 -5.27 1.30
C GLU A 23 -9.74 -3.94 0.90
N PHE A 24 -9.53 -3.55 -0.35
CA PHE A 24 -10.12 -2.31 -0.86
C PHE A 24 -11.63 -2.46 -1.05
N ASP A 25 -12.38 -1.44 -0.63
CA ASP A 25 -13.82 -1.40 -0.80
C ASP A 25 -14.22 -1.09 -2.26
N SER A 26 -15.51 -1.17 -2.58
CA SER A 26 -15.98 -0.95 -3.96
C SER A 26 -15.67 0.45 -4.53
N VAL A 27 -15.53 1.47 -3.68
CA VAL A 27 -15.18 2.84 -4.08
C VAL A 27 -13.69 2.91 -4.40
N GLU A 28 -12.85 2.39 -3.50
CA GLU A 28 -11.40 2.32 -3.66
C GLU A 28 -11.02 1.51 -4.91
N LEU A 29 -11.69 0.38 -5.13
CA LEU A 29 -11.54 -0.44 -6.34
C LEU A 29 -11.87 0.33 -7.62
N ARG A 30 -12.95 1.13 -7.64
CA ARG A 30 -13.28 1.95 -8.81
C ARG A 30 -12.22 3.00 -9.11
N ILE A 31 -11.60 3.58 -8.09
CA ILE A 31 -10.51 4.56 -8.27
C ILE A 31 -9.28 3.86 -8.86
N ILE A 32 -8.93 2.68 -8.34
CA ILE A 32 -7.82 1.86 -8.84
C ILE A 32 -8.08 1.47 -10.31
N ASP A 33 -9.25 0.92 -10.60
CA ASP A 33 -9.64 0.50 -11.96
C ASP A 33 -9.64 1.69 -12.93
N TYR A 34 -10.12 2.85 -12.51
CA TYR A 34 -10.12 4.05 -13.34
C TYR A 34 -8.70 4.52 -13.64
N ALA A 35 -7.82 4.59 -12.62
CA ALA A 35 -6.42 4.98 -12.81
C ALA A 35 -5.64 4.00 -13.70
N GLU A 36 -5.89 2.69 -13.53
CA GLU A 36 -5.34 1.66 -14.40
C GLU A 36 -5.89 1.75 -15.84
N PHE A 37 -7.16 2.12 -16.01
CA PHE A 37 -7.76 2.26 -17.34
C PHE A 37 -7.29 3.51 -18.09
N THR A 38 -7.30 4.67 -17.44
CA THR A 38 -7.02 5.96 -18.11
C THR A 38 -5.54 6.22 -18.31
N GLU A 39 -4.70 5.83 -17.37
CA GLU A 39 -3.27 6.17 -17.38
C GLU A 39 -2.38 4.93 -17.34
N ARG A 40 -2.93 3.72 -17.13
CA ARG A 40 -2.19 2.44 -17.08
C ARG A 40 -0.97 2.47 -16.18
N THR A 41 -1.02 3.24 -15.10
CA THR A 41 0.14 3.38 -14.22
C THR A 41 -0.06 2.57 -12.94
N ILE A 42 0.62 1.43 -12.87
CA ILE A 42 0.88 0.71 -11.62
C ILE A 42 1.39 1.68 -10.52
N ASN A 43 2.09 2.75 -10.91
CA ASN A 43 2.56 3.81 -10.02
C ASN A 43 1.45 4.45 -9.18
N VAL A 44 0.27 4.72 -9.76
CA VAL A 44 -0.85 5.34 -9.02
C VAL A 44 -1.46 4.34 -8.05
N HIS A 45 -1.58 3.08 -8.44
CA HIS A 45 -2.05 2.01 -7.56
C HIS A 45 -1.11 1.90 -6.35
N GLU A 46 0.19 1.78 -6.57
CA GLU A 46 1.18 1.66 -5.50
C GLU A 46 1.24 2.93 -4.61
N LEU A 47 1.11 4.12 -5.21
CA LEU A 47 0.99 5.37 -4.46
C LEU A 47 -0.28 5.41 -3.61
N PHE A 48 -1.42 4.98 -4.16
CA PHE A 48 -2.69 4.91 -3.46
C PHE A 48 -2.60 3.98 -2.26
N CYS A 49 -2.11 2.74 -2.45
CA CYS A 49 -1.83 1.77 -1.40
C CYS A 49 -1.06 2.39 -0.23
N MET A 50 0.09 2.98 -0.53
CA MET A 50 0.98 3.59 0.47
C MET A 50 0.34 4.78 1.18
N SER A 51 -0.52 5.55 0.50
CA SER A 51 -1.24 6.68 1.10
C SER A 51 -2.39 6.24 2.01
N THR A 52 -3.07 5.13 1.70
CA THR A 52 -4.26 4.66 2.44
C THR A 52 -3.90 4.04 3.78
N ILE A 53 -2.74 3.39 3.89
CA ILE A 53 -2.32 2.78 5.16
C ILE A 53 -1.92 3.83 6.19
N TYR A 54 -1.33 4.94 5.78
CA TYR A 54 -0.67 5.86 6.71
C TYR A 54 -1.61 6.49 7.77
N PRO A 55 -2.80 7.02 7.41
CA PRO A 55 -3.76 7.54 8.39
C PRO A 55 -4.27 6.46 9.35
N ARG A 56 -4.11 5.19 8.97
CA ARG A 56 -4.61 4.01 9.68
C ARG A 56 -3.51 3.38 10.56
N LEU A 57 -2.27 3.88 10.49
CA LEU A 57 -1.16 3.43 11.32
C LEU A 57 -1.07 4.26 12.60
N PRO A 58 -0.60 3.67 13.72
CA PRO A 58 -0.24 4.44 14.90
C PRO A 58 0.79 5.54 14.54
N ILE A 59 0.63 6.71 15.17
CA ILE A 59 1.32 7.99 14.91
C ILE A 59 2.87 7.90 14.91
N SER A 60 3.45 6.79 15.35
CA SER A 60 4.90 6.57 15.46
C SER A 60 5.56 5.85 14.26
N THR A 61 4.86 5.62 13.14
CA THR A 61 5.46 4.85 12.03
C THR A 61 6.40 5.71 11.20
N CYS A 62 7.69 5.63 11.52
CA CYS A 62 8.78 6.29 10.78
C CYS A 62 9.13 5.46 9.53
N GLY A 63 8.52 5.79 8.40
CA GLY A 63 8.92 5.31 7.08
C GLY A 63 8.19 4.07 6.57
N LEU A 64 7.63 4.14 5.36
CA LEU A 64 7.10 3.01 4.61
C LEU A 64 8.16 2.48 3.64
N LEU A 65 8.24 1.16 3.50
CA LEU A 65 9.07 0.49 2.49
C LEU A 65 8.16 -0.03 1.39
N GLY A 66 8.46 0.32 0.14
CA GLY A 66 7.73 -0.16 -1.03
C GLY A 66 8.70 -0.64 -2.11
N ASP A 67 8.28 -1.60 -2.92
CA ASP A 67 9.09 -2.14 -4.02
C ASP A 67 8.95 -1.39 -5.33
N HIS A 68 7.97 -0.49 -5.43
CA HIS A 68 7.76 0.31 -6.62
C HIS A 68 8.48 1.65 -6.58
N VAL A 69 9.66 1.71 -7.21
CA VAL A 69 10.57 2.87 -7.21
C VAL A 69 9.86 4.19 -7.58
N SER A 70 8.98 4.18 -8.58
CA SER A 70 8.28 5.40 -9.00
C SER A 70 7.30 5.91 -7.96
N ALA A 71 6.54 5.02 -7.31
CA ALA A 71 5.61 5.42 -6.26
C ALA A 71 6.36 5.96 -5.03
N VAL A 72 7.47 5.32 -4.65
CA VAL A 72 8.37 5.81 -3.59
C VAL A 72 8.89 7.21 -3.92
N SER A 73 9.36 7.43 -5.15
CA SER A 73 9.82 8.74 -5.61
C SER A 73 8.71 9.80 -5.57
N TRP A 74 7.48 9.44 -5.92
CA TRP A 74 6.35 10.36 -5.91
C TRP A 74 5.89 10.76 -4.52
N ILE A 75 5.94 9.85 -3.54
CA ILE A 75 5.71 10.17 -2.13
C ILE A 75 6.83 11.05 -1.61
N TYR A 76 8.08 10.65 -1.84
CA TYR A 76 9.24 11.37 -1.34
C TYR A 76 9.32 12.82 -1.85
N SER A 77 9.03 13.02 -3.14
CA SER A 77 9.02 14.35 -3.77
C SER A 77 7.70 15.10 -3.63
N MET A 78 6.65 14.46 -3.09
CA MET A 78 5.27 14.95 -3.09
C MET A 78 4.78 15.42 -4.47
N HIS A 79 5.32 14.80 -5.52
CA HIS A 79 5.06 15.17 -6.91
C HIS A 79 4.83 13.92 -7.76
N SER A 80 3.87 14.01 -8.67
CA SER A 80 3.61 12.98 -9.67
C SER A 80 3.35 13.68 -10.99
N VAL A 81 3.65 13.10 -12.14
CA VAL A 81 3.25 13.65 -13.45
C VAL A 81 1.82 13.26 -13.84
N ASN A 82 1.19 12.46 -13.00
CA ASN A 82 -0.11 11.85 -13.21
C ASN A 82 -1.19 12.63 -12.46
N TYR A 83 -2.37 12.82 -13.07
CA TYR A 83 -3.43 13.64 -12.48
C TYR A 83 -3.95 13.06 -11.16
N PHE A 84 -4.13 11.74 -11.08
CA PHE A 84 -4.51 11.07 -9.84
C PHE A 84 -3.40 11.07 -8.81
N GLY A 85 -2.16 10.84 -9.24
CA GLY A 85 -1.00 10.93 -8.35
C GLY A 85 -0.88 12.31 -7.69
N HIS A 86 -1.14 13.38 -8.43
CA HIS A 86 -1.22 14.73 -7.86
C HIS A 86 -2.32 14.88 -6.80
N LYS A 87 -3.52 14.32 -7.04
CA LYS A 87 -4.62 14.37 -6.06
C LYS A 87 -4.27 13.61 -4.79
N ILE A 88 -3.68 12.42 -4.92
CA ILE A 88 -3.23 11.63 -3.78
C ILE A 88 -2.18 12.41 -2.99
N ASN A 89 -1.15 12.95 -3.64
CA ASN A 89 -0.11 13.74 -2.97
C ASN A 89 -0.66 15.00 -2.28
N ARG A 90 -1.68 15.66 -2.85
CA ARG A 90 -2.35 16.80 -2.19
C ARG A 90 -3.12 16.38 -0.94
N ALA A 91 -3.89 15.30 -1.01
CA ALA A 91 -4.62 14.77 0.15
C ALA A 91 -3.64 14.34 1.24
N LEU A 92 -2.53 13.74 0.84
CA LEU A 92 -1.45 13.31 1.72
C LEU A 92 -0.76 14.48 2.42
N GLY A 93 -0.41 15.54 1.68
CA GLY A 93 0.19 16.74 2.27
C GLY A 93 -0.76 17.48 3.22
N LEU A 94 -2.06 17.45 2.93
CA LEU A 94 -3.09 17.93 3.87
C LEU A 94 -3.12 17.07 5.14
N ALA A 95 -3.08 15.74 5.01
CA ALA A 95 -3.05 14.82 6.15
C ALA A 95 -1.79 15.03 7.02
N GLU A 96 -0.61 15.13 6.41
CA GLU A 96 0.65 15.46 7.11
C GLU A 96 0.51 16.72 7.97
N THR A 97 -0.13 17.75 7.41
CA THR A 97 -0.36 19.03 8.08
C THR A 97 -1.38 18.91 9.22
N LEU A 98 -2.53 18.27 8.98
CA LEU A 98 -3.61 18.16 9.95
C LEU A 98 -3.23 17.30 11.15
N PHE A 99 -2.55 16.19 10.91
CA PHE A 99 -2.18 15.21 11.93
C PHE A 99 -0.74 15.39 12.45
N LYS A 100 -0.03 16.41 11.96
CA LYS A 100 1.33 16.80 12.38
C LYS A 100 2.33 15.66 12.29
N PHE A 101 2.29 14.92 11.19
CA PHE A 101 3.27 13.88 10.88
C PHE A 101 4.01 14.21 9.58
N ARG A 102 5.11 13.49 9.32
CA ARG A 102 5.77 13.46 8.03
C ARG A 102 5.89 12.03 7.56
N MET A 103 5.47 11.78 6.34
CA MET A 103 5.72 10.51 5.70
C MET A 103 7.12 10.48 5.12
N CYS A 104 7.73 9.31 5.24
CA CYS A 104 8.93 8.96 4.50
C CYS A 104 8.62 7.66 3.76
N ALA A 105 9.08 7.53 2.52
CA ALA A 105 9.05 6.28 1.78
C ALA A 105 10.45 5.96 1.30
N SER A 106 10.84 4.68 1.39
CA SER A 106 12.11 4.18 0.86
C SER A 106 11.88 2.94 0.02
N HIS A 107 12.75 2.75 -0.96
CA HIS A 107 12.66 1.61 -1.87
C HIS A 107 13.21 0.33 -1.22
N LEU A 108 12.44 -0.75 -1.31
CA LEU A 108 12.80 -2.10 -0.91
C LEU A 108 12.64 -3.03 -2.12
N PRO A 109 13.71 -3.62 -2.68
CA PRO A 109 13.60 -4.45 -3.88
C PRO A 109 12.53 -5.55 -3.77
N GLY A 110 11.71 -5.72 -4.81
CA GLY A 110 10.64 -6.73 -4.83
C GLY A 110 11.12 -8.17 -4.54
N ALA A 111 12.37 -8.50 -4.91
CA ALA A 111 13.00 -9.79 -4.61
C ALA A 111 13.07 -10.12 -3.11
N ILE A 112 13.08 -9.09 -2.24
CA ILE A 112 13.08 -9.24 -0.78
C ILE A 112 11.75 -8.81 -0.14
N ASN A 113 10.84 -8.18 -0.90
CA ASN A 113 9.48 -7.81 -0.46
C ASN A 113 8.47 -8.98 -0.54
N ARG A 114 8.96 -10.23 -0.46
CA ARG A 114 8.19 -11.44 -0.80
C ARG A 114 6.94 -11.64 0.06
N MET A 115 7.01 -11.32 1.35
CA MET A 115 5.89 -11.52 2.26
C MET A 115 4.76 -10.52 2.00
N ALA A 116 5.07 -9.24 1.80
CA ALA A 116 4.06 -8.24 1.50
C ALA A 116 3.46 -8.45 0.10
N ASP A 117 4.27 -8.83 -0.90
CA ASP A 117 3.78 -9.20 -2.24
C ASP A 117 2.86 -10.44 -2.19
N ALA A 118 3.20 -11.44 -1.37
CA ALA A 118 2.32 -12.58 -1.15
C ALA A 118 1.01 -12.20 -0.46
N GLY A 119 1.05 -11.34 0.56
CA GLY A 119 -0.13 -10.89 1.29
C GLY A 119 -1.08 -10.02 0.46
N SER A 120 -0.55 -9.17 -0.41
CA SER A 120 -1.35 -8.36 -1.36
C SER A 120 -2.02 -9.20 -2.44
N ARG A 121 -1.51 -10.42 -2.69
CA ARG A 121 -1.98 -11.35 -3.74
C ARG A 121 -2.49 -12.69 -3.22
N MET A 122 -2.81 -12.77 -1.93
CA MET A 122 -3.14 -14.02 -1.23
C MET A 122 -4.28 -14.82 -1.87
N LEU A 123 -5.19 -14.17 -2.62
CA LEU A 123 -6.28 -14.86 -3.33
C LEU A 123 -5.81 -15.73 -4.50
N SER A 124 -4.55 -15.63 -4.90
CA SER A 124 -3.94 -16.56 -5.86
C SER A 124 -3.28 -17.72 -5.11
N SER A 125 -3.51 -18.95 -5.58
CA SER A 125 -3.07 -20.18 -4.90
C SER A 125 -1.58 -20.17 -4.54
N SER A 126 -0.71 -19.77 -5.48
CA SER A 126 0.74 -19.71 -5.24
C SER A 126 1.15 -18.70 -4.16
N HIS A 127 0.44 -17.59 -4.03
CA HIS A 127 0.76 -16.56 -3.02
C HIS A 127 0.10 -16.86 -1.68
N SER A 128 -1.03 -17.58 -1.67
CA SER A 128 -1.68 -18.07 -0.45
C SER A 128 -0.75 -18.95 0.39
N ASP A 129 -0.04 -19.89 -0.26
CA ASP A 129 0.87 -20.81 0.44
C ASP A 129 2.09 -20.08 1.00
N VAL A 130 2.67 -19.19 0.20
CA VAL A 130 3.80 -18.34 0.61
C VAL A 130 3.39 -17.43 1.77
N TRP A 131 2.22 -16.79 1.68
CA TRP A 131 1.70 -15.94 2.73
C TRP A 131 1.49 -16.73 4.02
N SER A 132 0.73 -17.84 3.97
CA SER A 132 0.43 -18.68 5.13
C SER A 132 1.68 -19.18 5.84
N THR A 133 2.71 -19.52 5.07
CA THR A 133 4.01 -19.96 5.61
C THR A 133 4.75 -18.81 6.28
N LEU A 134 4.82 -17.64 5.65
CA LEU A 134 5.58 -16.50 6.17
C LEU A 134 4.86 -15.78 7.31
N SER A 135 3.53 -15.79 7.33
CA SER A 135 2.70 -15.13 8.33
C SER A 135 2.29 -16.03 9.50
N SER A 136 2.74 -17.29 9.55
CA SER A 136 2.25 -18.29 10.52
C SER A 136 2.45 -17.88 11.99
N CYS A 137 3.53 -17.14 12.25
CA CYS A 137 3.87 -16.64 13.60
C CYS A 137 3.58 -15.14 13.76
N TRP A 138 2.90 -14.51 12.81
CA TRP A 138 2.65 -13.07 12.82
C TRP A 138 1.23 -12.74 13.28
N GLY A 139 1.09 -11.64 14.02
CA GLY A 139 -0.22 -11.11 14.46
C GLY A 139 -0.86 -10.17 13.44
N GLN A 140 -2.12 -10.38 13.09
CA GLN A 140 -2.87 -9.39 12.32
C GLN A 140 -3.37 -8.26 13.22
N LEU A 141 -3.04 -7.03 12.88
CA LEU A 141 -3.60 -5.84 13.51
C LEU A 141 -4.93 -5.49 12.86
N GLN A 142 -5.94 -5.27 13.70
CA GLN A 142 -7.21 -4.70 13.27
C GLN A 142 -7.02 -3.23 12.96
N VAL A 143 -7.53 -2.82 11.80
CA VAL A 143 -7.53 -1.42 11.41
C VAL A 143 -8.83 -0.79 11.91
N PRO A 144 -8.79 0.30 12.68
CA PRO A 144 -10.01 0.93 13.19
C PRO A 144 -10.94 1.33 12.04
N GLY A 145 -12.21 0.92 12.11
CA GLY A 145 -13.24 1.28 11.14
C GLY A 145 -13.44 0.31 9.96
N GLN A 146 -12.95 -0.92 10.06
CA GLN A 146 -13.41 -2.06 9.23
C GLN A 146 -14.41 -2.93 10.00
#